data_AF-A0A842P8Q5-F1
#
_entry.id   AF-A0A842P8Q5-F1
#
_cell.length_a   1.000
_cell.length_b   1.000
_cell.length_c   1.000
_cell.angle_alpha   90.00
_cell.angle_beta   90.00
_cell.angle_gamma   90.00
#
_symmetry.space_group_name_H-M   'P 1'
#
loop_
_entity.id
_entity.type
_entity.pdbx_description
1 polymer ?
#
loop_
_entity_poly.entity_id
_entity_poly.type
_entity_poly.pdbx_seq_one_letter_code
_entity_poly.pdbx_strand_id
1 'polypeptide(L)'
;MVIKLVYGVEKKKVDEQGRFVLPSDWRAEELKESKEVFVIKGKGYLKIVPKKKIDLTKFFDSADLGTNIEDWDDFERRFYLFF
;
A
#
# COMPACT_ATOMS: atom_id res chain seq x y z
N MET A 1 13.35 -12.63 3.85
CA MET A 1 11.94 -12.45 3.44
C MET A 1 11.58 -13.53 2.44
N VAL A 2 10.76 -14.49 2.84
CA VAL A 2 10.26 -15.53 1.92
C VAL A 2 8.96 -15.00 1.34
N ILE A 3 8.97 -14.61 0.06
CA ILE A 3 7.76 -14.31 -0.69
C ILE A 3 7.07 -15.65 -0.89
N LYS A 4 5.97 -15.89 -0.18
CA LYS A 4 5.19 -17.12 -0.33
C LYS A 4 4.53 -17.05 -1.71
N LEU A 5 5.11 -17.73 -2.69
CA LEU A 5 4.61 -17.81 -4.04
C LEU A 5 3.33 -18.69 -4.04
N VAL A 6 2.14 -18.10 -4.02
CA VAL A 6 0.86 -18.82 -4.23
C VAL A 6 0.51 -18.73 -5.72
N TYR A 7 0.83 -19.75 -6.51
CA TYR A 7 0.64 -19.73 -7.97
C TYR A 7 -0.47 -20.69 -8.33
N GLY A 8 -1.64 -20.14 -8.65
CA GLY A 8 -2.72 -20.81 -9.38
C GLY A 8 -3.08 -19.99 -10.61
N VAL A 9 -3.23 -20.63 -11.77
CA VAL A 9 -3.77 -20.00 -12.97
C VAL A 9 -5.21 -20.46 -13.14
N GLU A 10 -6.15 -19.54 -12.93
CA GLU A 10 -7.56 -19.79 -13.21
C GLU A 10 -8.01 -19.08 -14.48
N LYS A 11 -8.68 -19.80 -15.37
CA LYS A 11 -9.38 -19.21 -16.52
C LYS A 11 -10.74 -18.72 -16.06
N LYS A 12 -11.01 -17.42 -16.19
CA LYS A 12 -12.33 -16.82 -15.95
C LYS A 12 -12.88 -16.24 -17.25
N LYS A 13 -14.19 -16.35 -17.43
CA LYS A 13 -14.90 -15.66 -18.52
C LYS A 13 -15.07 -14.20 -18.13
N VAL A 14 -14.84 -13.31 -19.09
CA VAL A 14 -15.19 -11.90 -18.99
C VAL A 14 -16.61 -11.73 -19.52
N ASP A 15 -17.47 -11.06 -18.77
CA ASP A 15 -18.83 -10.77 -19.21
C ASP A 15 -18.86 -9.65 -20.27
N GLU A 16 -20.03 -9.37 -20.84
CA GLU A 16 -20.21 -8.36 -21.88
C GLU A 16 -19.85 -6.94 -21.44
N GLN A 17 -19.83 -6.69 -20.12
CA GLN A 17 -19.46 -5.40 -19.54
C GLN A 17 -17.96 -5.32 -19.20
N GLY A 18 -17.17 -6.36 -19.51
CA GLY A 18 -15.74 -6.40 -19.22
C GLY A 18 -15.40 -6.81 -17.78
N ARG A 19 -16.36 -7.33 -17.00
CA ARG A 19 -16.14 -7.75 -15.62
C ARG A 19 -15.79 -9.22 -15.55
N PHE A 20 -15.02 -9.59 -14.53
CA PHE A 20 -14.83 -10.97 -14.14
C PHE A 20 -14.80 -11.09 -12.62
N VAL A 21 -15.18 -12.26 -12.13
CA VAL A 21 -15.22 -12.52 -10.68
C VAL A 21 -13.81 -12.84 -10.20
N LEU A 22 -13.34 -12.05 -9.21
CA LEU A 22 -12.07 -12.33 -8.53
C LEU A 22 -12.16 -13.66 -7.75
N PRO A 23 -11.10 -14.49 -7.76
CA PRO A 23 -11.04 -15.74 -7.00
C PRO A 23 -11.42 -15.54 -5.52
N SER A 24 -12.23 -16.42 -4.96
CA SER A 24 -12.82 -16.25 -3.63
C SER A 24 -11.79 -16.32 -2.51
N ASP A 25 -10.82 -17.23 -2.65
CA ASP A 25 -9.64 -17.37 -1.81
C ASP A 25 -8.80 -16.08 -1.81
N TRP A 26 -8.50 -15.55 -3.00
CA TRP A 26 -7.75 -14.30 -3.14
C TRP A 26 -8.48 -13.12 -2.50
N ARG A 27 -9.80 -13.02 -2.69
CA ARG A 27 -10.61 -11.99 -2.02
C ARG A 27 -10.51 -12.08 -0.49
N ALA A 28 -10.60 -13.29 0.06
CA ALA A 28 -10.54 -13.49 1.51
C ALA A 28 -9.16 -13.11 2.08
N GLU A 29 -8.09 -13.44 1.37
CA GLU A 29 -6.72 -13.18 1.82
C GLU A 29 -6.29 -11.72 1.62
N GLU A 30 -6.58 -11.13 0.46
CA GLU A 30 -5.98 -9.86 0.03
C GLU A 30 -6.87 -8.62 0.22
N LEU A 31 -8.19 -8.75 0.04
CA LEU A 31 -9.10 -7.61 0.17
C LEU A 31 -9.45 -7.30 1.63
N LYS A 32 -9.65 -8.34 2.45
CA LYS A 32 -10.03 -8.20 3.88
C LYS A 32 -11.15 -7.16 4.05
N GLU A 33 -10.89 -6.06 4.76
CA GLU A 33 -11.86 -4.98 4.99
C GLU A 33 -11.97 -3.98 3.83
N SER A 34 -10.99 -3.96 2.92
CA SER A 34 -10.99 -3.08 1.75
C SER A 34 -11.70 -3.73 0.58
N LYS A 35 -12.67 -3.05 -0.03
CA LYS A 35 -13.36 -3.52 -1.25
C LYS A 35 -12.82 -2.86 -2.52
N GLU A 36 -11.67 -2.20 -2.43
CA GLU A 36 -11.07 -1.45 -3.53
C GLU A 36 -9.80 -2.14 -4.05
N VAL A 37 -9.61 -2.06 -5.37
CA VAL A 37 -8.41 -2.55 -6.07
C VAL A 37 -7.87 -1.48 -7.00
N PHE A 38 -6.55 -1.47 -7.19
CA PHE A 38 -5.92 -0.79 -8.31
C PHE A 38 -5.88 -1.74 -9.50
N VAL A 39 -6.32 -1.26 -10.67
CA VAL A 39 -6.19 -1.94 -11.96
C VAL A 39 -5.17 -1.19 -12.80
N ILE A 40 -3.95 -1.73 -12.88
CA ILE A 40 -2.84 -1.12 -13.60
C ILE A 40 -2.78 -1.73 -14.99
N LYS A 41 -2.84 -0.88 -16.02
CA LYS A 41 -2.78 -1.28 -17.42
C LYS A 41 -1.33 -1.35 -17.89
N GLY A 42 -0.91 -2.52 -18.37
CA GLY A 42 0.36 -2.72 -19.06
C GLY A 42 0.13 -3.22 -20.48
N LYS A 43 1.17 -3.20 -21.32
CA LYS A 43 1.10 -3.80 -22.65
C LYS A 43 0.90 -5.31 -22.52
N GLY A 44 -0.27 -5.81 -22.91
CA GLY A 44 -0.61 -7.23 -22.90
C GLY A 44 -1.04 -7.82 -21.55
N TYR A 45 -1.17 -7.01 -20.50
CA TYR A 45 -1.63 -7.49 -19.19
C TYR A 45 -2.34 -6.43 -18.37
N LEU A 46 -3.17 -6.90 -17.44
CA LEU A 46 -3.72 -6.10 -16.34
C LEU A 46 -3.13 -6.63 -15.03
N LYS A 47 -2.67 -5.72 -14.17
CA LYS A 47 -2.25 -6.07 -12.81
C LYS A 47 -3.30 -5.54 -11.83
N ILE A 48 -3.86 -6.44 -11.03
CA ILE A 48 -4.82 -6.12 -9.98
C ILE A 48 -4.11 -6.18 -8.64
N VAL A 49 -4.21 -5.11 -7.85
CA VAL A 49 -3.55 -4.99 -6.55
C VAL A 49 -4.59 -4.52 -5.52
N PRO A 50 -4.73 -5.16 -4.35
CA PRO A 50 -5.65 -4.69 -3.31
C PRO A 50 -5.21 -3.31 -2.80
N LYS A 51 -6.16 -2.39 -2.61
CA LYS A 51 -5.89 -1.12 -1.95
C LYS A 51 -5.88 -1.37 -0.44
N LYS A 52 -4.71 -1.71 0.10
CA LYS A 52 -4.52 -1.88 1.55
C LYS A 52 -4.60 -0.51 2.22
N LYS A 53 -5.40 -0.39 3.28
CA LYS A 53 -5.38 0.80 4.14
C LYS A 53 -3.99 0.85 4.78
N ILE A 54 -3.17 1.79 4.35
CA ILE A 54 -1.86 2.01 4.97
C ILE A 54 -2.16 2.71 6.29
N ASP A 55 -1.94 2.00 7.39
CA ASP A 55 -1.86 2.65 8.69
C ASP A 55 -0.58 3.48 8.73
N LEU A 56 -0.74 4.81 8.69
CA LEU A 56 0.36 5.76 8.77
C LEU A 56 0.77 6.02 10.23
N THR A 57 -0.06 5.66 11.21
CA THR A 57 0.22 5.84 12.64
C THR A 57 1.50 5.10 13.05
N LYS A 58 1.81 3.97 12.41
CA LYS A 58 3.08 3.24 12.62
C LYS A 58 4.36 4.03 12.28
N PHE A 59 4.24 5.15 11.55
CA PHE A 59 5.36 6.02 11.20
C PHE A 59 5.43 7.27 12.08
N PHE A 60 4.42 7.51 12.93
CA PHE A 60 4.39 8.70 13.77
C PHE A 60 5.55 8.69 14.76
N ASP A 61 5.84 7.54 15.36
CA ASP A 61 6.98 7.36 16.27
C ASP A 61 8.35 7.48 15.57
N SER A 62 8.40 7.29 14.25
CA SER A 62 9.64 7.46 13.47
C SER A 62 9.91 8.91 13.05
N ALA A 63 8.91 9.78 13.19
CA ALA A 63 8.99 11.19 12.87
C ALA A 63 9.15 12.07 14.12
N ASP A 64 9.44 11.49 15.28
CA ASP A 64 9.84 12.25 16.45
C ASP A 64 11.29 12.70 16.26
N LEU A 65 11.47 13.94 15.80
CA LEU A 65 12.78 14.55 15.65
C LEU A 65 13.43 14.85 17.02
N GLY A 66 12.75 14.58 18.15
CA GLY A 66 13.25 14.84 19.49
C GLY A 66 13.33 16.34 19.82
N THR A 67 12.71 17.18 18.99
CA THR A 67 12.72 18.64 19.12
C THR A 67 11.38 19.21 18.68
N ASN A 68 10.91 20.20 19.44
CA ASN A 68 9.74 20.98 19.06
C ASN A 68 10.10 21.87 17.86
N ILE A 69 9.46 21.65 16.71
CA ILE A 69 9.70 22.38 15.45
C ILE A 69 8.79 23.61 15.35
N GLU A 70 7.94 23.87 16.36
CA GLU A 70 7.06 25.04 16.39
C GLU A 70 7.84 26.35 16.44
N ASP A 71 9.06 26.35 16.99
CA ASP A 71 9.99 27.48 16.95
C ASP A 71 11.18 27.16 16.03
N TRP A 72 11.04 27.54 14.76
CA TRP A 72 12.03 27.27 13.73
C TRP A 72 13.39 27.94 14.01
N ASP A 73 13.39 29.12 14.64
CA ASP A 73 14.60 29.87 14.94
C ASP A 73 15.41 29.22 16.08
N ASP A 74 14.75 28.70 17.11
CA ASP A 74 15.43 27.94 18.18
C ASP A 74 15.96 26.59 17.68
N PHE A 75 15.20 25.93 16.78
CA PHE A 75 15.64 24.69 16.14
C PHE A 75 16.92 24.87 15.32
N GLU A 76 16.96 25.86 14.42
CA GLU A 76 18.15 26.12 13.58
C GLU A 76 19.38 26.39 14.44
N ARG A 77 19.25 27.22 15.48
CA ARG A 77 20.35 27.53 16.40
C ARG A 77 20.94 26.27 17.03
N ARG A 78 20.11 25.37 17.54
CA ARG A 78 20.57 24.12 18.18
C ARG A 78 21.16 23.14 17.17
N PHE A 79 20.56 23.02 15.99
CA PHE A 79 21.00 22.08 14.98
C PHE A 79 22.36 22.45 14.40
N TYR A 80 22.61 23.72 14.11
CA TYR A 80 23.90 24.21 13.59
C TYR A 80 25.01 24.32 14.65
N LEU A 81 24.69 24.18 15.94
CA LEU A 81 25.69 24.10 17.02
C LEU A 81 26.22 22.67 17.25
N PHE A 82 25.54 21.65 16.72
CA PHE A 82 25.90 20.23 16.89
C PHE A 82 26.64 19.61 15.68
N PHE A 83 26.84 20.36 14.60
CA PHE A 83 27.62 19.97 13.42
C PHE A 83 28.82 20.90 13.20
#